data_AF-A0A959NIE7-F1
#
_entry.id   AF-A0A959NIE7-F1
#
_cell.length_a   1.000
_cell.length_b   1.000
_cell.length_c   1.000
_cell.angle_alpha   90.00
_cell.angle_beta   90.00
_cell.angle_gamma   90.00
#
_symmetry.space_group_name_H-M   'P 1'
#
loop_
_entity.id
_entity.type
_entity.pdbx_description
1 polymer ?
#
loop_
_entity_poly.entity_id
_entity_poly.type
_entity_poly.pdbx_seq_one_letter_code
_entity_poly.pdbx_strand_id
1 'polypeptide(L)'
;MAIERNLKRIKALAVDGYNISEENVRILMGLISRTFRQHLIDNGFDGRQITRLTTKLRDAGRRSPPWKPHSSRVPGRPQDGADGNRTNRWLLDDKHKFYATEVTATLVEIKYYLQCFSMIDAPKLPNDDIKTCFGFMMEHDVEPGNYVDPIQKTPIRLNEVIADARTIQSGHLTPLDRDGKHEPSNTFLMLKRSNQLQGNLTVAELLDLMQNILHSHKRI
;
A
#
# COMPACT_ATOMS: atom_id res chain seq x y z
N MET A 1 17.53 13.75 -15.36
CA MET A 1 18.71 13.91 -14.45
C MET A 1 18.44 13.59 -12.97
N ALA A 2 17.54 14.27 -12.25
CA ALA A 2 17.35 14.01 -10.80
C ALA A 2 16.65 12.67 -10.51
N ILE A 3 15.60 12.34 -11.28
CA ILE A 3 14.86 11.06 -11.17
C ILE A 3 15.78 9.87 -11.44
N GLU A 4 16.51 9.86 -12.56
CA GLU A 4 17.45 8.78 -12.90
C GLU A 4 18.50 8.54 -11.81
N ARG A 5 19.03 9.61 -11.21
CA ARG A 5 19.98 9.49 -10.09
C ARG A 5 19.35 8.80 -8.88
N ASN A 6 18.10 9.14 -8.56
CA ASN A 6 17.37 8.47 -7.50
C ASN A 6 17.10 7.01 -7.84
N LEU A 7 16.70 6.69 -9.08
CA LEU A 7 16.43 5.31 -9.52
C LEU A 7 17.66 4.42 -9.39
N LYS A 8 18.84 4.90 -9.78
CA LYS A 8 20.12 4.18 -9.57
C LYS A 8 20.40 3.91 -8.08
N ARG A 9 20.14 4.88 -7.21
CA ARG A 9 20.34 4.71 -5.76
C ARG A 9 19.30 3.82 -5.12
N ILE A 10 18.05 3.88 -5.59
CA ILE A 10 16.97 2.95 -5.21
C ILE A 10 17.37 1.52 -5.55
N LYS A 11 17.83 1.29 -6.79
CA LYS A 11 18.34 0.00 -7.25
C LYS A 11 19.43 -0.55 -6.33
N ALA A 12 20.41 0.27 -5.98
CA ALA A 12 21.51 -0.15 -5.10
C ALA A 12 21.03 -0.57 -3.70
N LEU A 13 20.06 0.16 -3.12
CA LEU A 13 19.50 -0.15 -1.80
C LEU A 13 18.55 -1.36 -1.81
N ALA A 14 17.91 -1.65 -2.95
CA ALA A 14 16.98 -2.76 -3.07
C ALA A 14 17.68 -4.14 -3.08
N VAL A 15 18.99 -4.20 -3.32
CA VAL A 15 19.78 -5.44 -3.36
C VAL A 15 19.68 -6.23 -2.06
N ASP A 16 19.61 -5.55 -0.91
CA ASP A 16 19.56 -6.19 0.41
C ASP A 16 18.19 -6.84 0.71
N GLY A 17 17.16 -6.57 -0.11
CA GLY A 17 15.83 -7.15 0.04
C GLY A 17 15.23 -6.93 1.43
N TYR A 18 14.77 -8.00 2.08
CA TYR A 18 14.25 -7.97 3.45
C TYR A 18 15.33 -7.77 4.53
N ASN A 19 16.61 -7.90 4.19
CA ASN A 19 17.73 -7.74 5.13
C ASN A 19 18.22 -6.28 5.22
N ILE A 20 17.53 -5.35 4.57
CA ILE A 20 17.88 -3.92 4.60
C ILE A 20 17.85 -3.36 6.02
N SER A 21 18.85 -2.56 6.39
CA SER A 21 18.92 -1.91 7.70
C SER A 21 17.86 -0.82 7.87
N GLU A 22 17.56 -0.45 9.12
CA GLU A 22 16.66 0.68 9.41
C GLU A 22 17.13 2.00 8.78
N GLU A 23 18.44 2.26 8.76
CA GLU A 23 18.98 3.44 8.12
C GLU A 23 18.75 3.41 6.60
N ASN A 24 19.07 2.28 5.96
CA ASN A 24 18.93 2.12 4.53
C ASN A 24 17.46 2.13 4.09
N VAL A 25 16.54 1.55 4.86
CA VAL A 25 15.10 1.56 4.53
C VAL A 25 14.51 2.96 4.65
N ARG A 26 14.96 3.77 5.63
CA ARG A 26 14.58 5.19 5.74
C ARG A 26 15.07 5.99 4.52
N ILE A 27 16.31 5.76 4.08
CA ILE A 27 16.87 6.40 2.87
C ILE A 27 16.08 5.97 1.63
N LEU A 28 15.84 4.67 1.47
CA LEU A 28 15.08 4.09 0.35
C LEU A 28 13.68 4.69 0.28
N MET A 29 12.96 4.75 1.40
CA MET A 29 11.64 5.39 1.50
C MET A 29 11.70 6.87 1.08
N GLY A 30 12.69 7.61 1.56
CA GLY A 30 12.90 9.00 1.15
C GLY A 30 13.11 9.16 -0.36
N LEU A 31 13.89 8.27 -0.97
CA LEU A 31 14.12 8.28 -2.42
C LEU A 31 12.87 7.92 -3.22
N ILE A 32 12.16 6.85 -2.82
CA ILE A 32 10.92 6.40 -3.47
C ILE A 32 9.86 7.49 -3.44
N SER A 33 9.57 8.06 -2.26
CA SER A 33 8.55 9.11 -2.12
C SER A 33 8.88 10.38 -2.90
N ARG A 34 10.13 10.84 -2.88
CA ARG A 34 10.57 12.00 -3.69
C ARG A 34 10.48 11.71 -5.18
N THR A 35 10.92 10.53 -5.61
CA THR A 35 10.87 10.12 -7.02
C THR A 35 9.43 10.02 -7.50
N PHE A 36 8.54 9.42 -6.72
CA PHE A 36 7.11 9.35 -7.01
C PHE A 36 6.48 10.72 -7.18
N ARG A 37 6.70 11.63 -6.22
CA ARG A 37 6.15 12.99 -6.29
C ARG A 37 6.66 13.75 -7.51
N GLN A 38 7.98 13.77 -7.71
CA GLN A 38 8.59 14.51 -8.81
C GLN A 38 8.13 13.94 -10.16
N HIS A 39 8.16 12.62 -10.32
CA HIS A 39 7.78 11.95 -11.57
C HIS A 39 6.33 12.23 -11.96
N LEU A 40 5.41 12.22 -10.99
CA LEU A 40 4.01 12.56 -11.27
C LEU A 40 3.81 14.05 -11.58
N ILE A 41 4.47 14.95 -10.84
CA ILE A 41 4.40 16.39 -11.13
C ILE A 41 4.92 16.69 -12.54
N ASP A 42 6.06 16.10 -12.93
CA ASP A 42 6.68 16.27 -14.25
C ASP A 42 5.77 15.73 -15.38
N ASN A 43 4.86 14.82 -15.07
CA ASN A 43 3.87 14.26 -15.99
C ASN A 43 2.47 14.92 -15.87
N GLY A 44 2.38 16.10 -15.25
CA GLY A 44 1.18 16.94 -15.28
C GLY A 44 0.13 16.63 -14.21
N PHE A 45 0.44 15.77 -13.23
CA PHE A 45 -0.46 15.51 -12.12
C PHE A 45 -0.44 16.63 -11.07
N ASP A 46 -1.59 16.90 -10.45
CA ASP A 46 -1.72 17.96 -9.44
C ASP A 46 -0.96 17.61 -8.13
N GLY A 47 -0.07 18.52 -7.72
CA GLY A 47 0.77 18.35 -6.53
C GLY A 47 -0.02 18.19 -5.23
N ARG A 48 -1.21 18.81 -5.12
CA ARG A 48 -2.06 18.70 -3.93
C ARG A 48 -2.71 17.32 -3.84
N GLN A 49 -3.19 16.79 -4.96
CA GLN A 49 -3.72 15.43 -5.09
C GLN A 49 -2.64 14.38 -4.79
N ILE A 50 -1.44 14.54 -5.35
CA ILE A 50 -0.29 13.68 -5.03
C ILE A 50 0.02 13.71 -3.53
N THR A 51 -0.01 14.88 -2.90
CA THR A 51 0.24 15.02 -1.45
C THR A 51 -0.80 14.26 -0.62
N ARG A 52 -2.07 14.29 -1.01
CA ARG A 52 -3.15 13.51 -0.36
C ARG A 52 -2.91 12.01 -0.51
N LEU A 53 -2.56 11.55 -1.71
CA LEU A 53 -2.24 10.14 -1.97
C LEU A 53 -1.04 9.69 -1.12
N THR A 54 0.09 10.41 -1.17
CA THR A 54 1.29 10.05 -0.40
C THR A 54 1.04 10.02 1.12
N THR A 55 0.20 10.92 1.63
CA THR A 55 -0.22 10.90 3.05
C THR A 55 -1.02 9.65 3.37
N LYS A 56 -1.94 9.26 2.49
CA LYS A 56 -2.69 8.01 2.62
C LYS A 56 -1.77 6.79 2.59
N LEU A 57 -0.82 6.71 1.66
CA LEU A 57 0.11 5.58 1.57
C LEU A 57 0.94 5.44 2.86
N ARG A 58 1.43 6.57 3.39
CA ARG A 58 2.12 6.61 4.69
C ARG A 58 1.25 6.15 5.85
N ASP A 59 0.03 6.65 5.91
CA ASP A 59 -0.90 6.32 6.99
C ASP A 59 -1.40 4.86 6.90
N ALA A 60 -1.38 4.25 5.72
CA ALA A 60 -1.76 2.85 5.51
C ALA A 60 -0.58 1.87 5.72
N GLY A 61 0.63 2.28 5.33
CA GLY A 61 1.86 1.50 5.47
C GLY A 61 2.42 1.62 6.89
N ARG A 62 3.22 2.65 7.15
CA ARG A 62 3.98 2.75 8.42
C ARG A 62 3.15 2.96 9.69
N ARG A 63 1.93 3.48 9.58
CA ARG A 63 1.11 3.83 10.75
C ARG A 63 -0.03 2.85 10.98
N SER A 64 -0.38 2.65 12.24
CA SER A 64 -1.59 1.91 12.60
C SER A 64 -2.86 2.67 12.17
N PRO A 65 -3.97 1.96 11.91
CA PRO A 65 -5.28 2.61 11.88
C PRO A 65 -5.60 3.20 13.27
N PRO A 66 -6.52 4.18 13.36
CA PRO A 66 -7.04 4.61 14.66
C PRO A 66 -7.61 3.41 15.41
N TRP A 67 -7.09 3.15 16.62
CA TRP A 67 -7.39 1.93 17.37
C TRP A 67 -7.87 2.18 18.80
N LYS A 68 -7.75 3.43 19.29
CA LYS A 68 -8.30 3.82 20.59
C LYS A 68 -9.80 4.14 20.46
N PRO A 69 -10.62 3.83 21.48
CA PRO A 69 -12.07 3.95 21.41
C PRO A 69 -12.58 5.39 21.32
N HIS A 70 -11.83 6.37 21.86
CA HIS A 70 -12.24 7.78 21.93
C HIS A 70 -11.09 8.73 21.61
N SER A 71 -11.44 9.97 21.27
CA SER A 71 -10.47 11.03 21.00
C SER A 71 -9.71 11.37 22.27
N SER A 72 -8.39 11.49 22.16
CA SER A 72 -7.60 12.13 23.20
C SER A 72 -7.78 13.66 23.18
N ARG A 73 -8.29 14.23 22.09
CA ARG A 73 -8.52 15.68 21.92
C ARG A 73 -9.93 16.12 22.31
N VAL A 74 -10.96 15.31 22.00
CA VAL A 74 -12.37 15.63 22.27
C VAL A 74 -13.10 14.41 22.88
N PRO A 75 -13.33 14.38 24.21
CA PRO A 75 -14.04 13.28 24.86
C PRO A 75 -15.39 12.96 24.19
N GLY A 76 -15.68 11.68 23.95
CA GLY A 76 -16.97 11.20 23.43
C GLY A 76 -17.17 11.22 21.90
N ARG A 77 -16.27 11.82 21.11
CA ARG A 77 -16.40 11.83 19.64
C ARG A 77 -15.88 10.51 19.01
N PRO A 78 -16.64 9.89 18.07
CA PRO A 78 -16.13 8.77 17.25
C PRO A 78 -14.83 9.17 16.54
N GLN A 79 -13.84 8.29 16.57
CA GLN A 79 -12.50 8.60 16.08
C GLN A 79 -12.38 8.62 14.57
N ASP A 80 -11.69 9.65 14.06
CA ASP A 80 -11.21 9.70 12.69
C ASP A 80 -9.67 9.70 12.64
N GLY A 81 -9.11 9.55 11.44
CA GLY A 81 -7.66 9.57 11.25
C GLY A 81 -6.99 10.92 11.55
N ALA A 82 -7.76 12.02 11.66
CA ALA A 82 -7.25 13.36 11.91
C ALA A 82 -7.01 13.64 13.41
N ASP A 83 -7.62 12.85 14.30
CA ASP A 83 -7.50 12.98 15.75
C ASP A 83 -6.16 12.51 16.34
N GLY A 84 -5.19 12.11 15.50
CA GLY A 84 -3.81 11.85 15.94
C GLY A 84 -3.56 10.49 16.60
N ASN A 85 -4.56 9.61 16.63
CA ASN A 85 -4.46 8.28 17.24
C ASN A 85 -3.80 7.19 16.34
N ARG A 86 -3.10 7.64 15.30
CA ARG A 86 -2.24 6.78 14.48
C ARG A 86 -0.83 6.85 15.03
N THR A 87 -0.26 5.71 15.41
CA THR A 87 1.15 5.62 15.80
C THR A 87 1.94 4.86 14.75
N ASN A 88 3.25 5.06 14.71
CA ASN A 88 4.12 4.19 13.92
C ASN A 88 4.00 2.76 14.46
N ARG A 89 3.87 1.78 13.57
CA ARG A 89 3.56 0.39 13.94
C ARG A 89 4.61 -0.23 14.87
N TRP A 90 5.87 0.15 14.72
CA TRP A 90 6.98 -0.34 15.54
C TRP A 90 7.05 0.27 16.95
N LEU A 91 6.21 1.28 17.23
CA LEU A 91 6.04 1.84 18.57
C LEU A 91 4.91 1.16 19.36
N LEU A 92 4.21 0.19 18.75
CA LEU A 92 3.25 -0.65 19.45
C LEU A 92 3.97 -1.79 20.17
N ASP A 93 3.28 -2.39 21.14
CA ASP A 93 3.70 -3.65 21.75
C ASP A 93 3.83 -4.75 20.68
N ASP A 94 4.83 -5.61 20.80
CA ASP A 94 5.16 -6.63 19.79
C ASP A 94 4.03 -7.68 19.61
N LYS A 95 3.18 -7.86 20.62
CA LYS A 95 1.99 -8.72 20.57
C LYS A 95 0.77 -8.00 20.02
N HIS A 96 0.82 -6.69 19.81
CA HIS A 96 -0.30 -5.94 19.26
C HIS A 96 -0.58 -6.38 17.81
N LYS A 97 -1.84 -6.60 17.44
CA LYS A 97 -2.23 -7.05 16.08
C LYS A 97 -1.81 -6.13 14.93
N PHE A 98 -1.48 -4.87 15.25
CA PHE A 98 -1.02 -3.86 14.28
C PHE A 98 0.50 -3.65 14.29
N TYR A 99 1.22 -4.32 15.18
CA TYR A 99 2.67 -4.24 15.26
C TYR A 99 3.32 -4.77 13.99
N ALA A 100 4.38 -4.07 13.60
CA ALA A 100 5.33 -4.47 12.58
C ALA A 100 6.63 -3.72 12.87
N THR A 101 7.78 -4.33 12.60
CA THR A 101 9.09 -3.67 12.76
C THR A 101 9.17 -2.45 11.84
N GLU A 102 10.11 -1.54 12.12
CA GLU A 102 10.26 -0.34 11.30
C GLU A 102 10.60 -0.69 9.84
N VAL A 103 11.49 -1.68 9.63
CA VAL A 103 11.83 -2.19 8.31
C VAL A 103 10.58 -2.72 7.60
N THR A 104 9.85 -3.65 8.22
CA THR A 104 8.66 -4.27 7.63
C THR A 104 7.59 -3.23 7.28
N ALA A 105 7.24 -2.33 8.22
CA ALA A 105 6.21 -1.33 8.01
C ALA A 105 6.62 -0.29 6.94
N THR A 106 7.91 0.03 6.84
CA THR A 106 8.45 0.93 5.80
C THR A 106 8.47 0.26 4.43
N LEU A 107 8.83 -1.02 4.35
CA LEU A 107 8.74 -1.80 3.12
C LEU A 107 7.30 -1.88 2.61
N VAL A 108 6.30 -2.03 3.49
CA VAL A 108 4.88 -1.97 3.07
C VAL A 108 4.52 -0.62 2.46
N GLU A 109 4.97 0.50 3.04
CA GLU A 109 4.75 1.81 2.40
C GLU A 109 5.43 1.91 1.04
N ILE A 110 6.68 1.43 0.91
CA ILE A 110 7.40 1.38 -0.36
C ILE A 110 6.60 0.54 -1.38
N LYS A 111 6.11 -0.64 -0.98
CA LYS A 111 5.25 -1.51 -1.80
C LYS A 111 4.09 -0.73 -2.40
N TYR A 112 3.41 0.10 -1.61
CA TYR A 112 2.28 0.89 -2.10
C TYR A 112 2.68 1.93 -3.16
N TYR A 113 3.83 2.58 -3.02
CA TYR A 113 4.35 3.46 -4.07
C TYR A 113 4.64 2.69 -5.36
N LEU A 114 5.26 1.52 -5.25
CA LEU A 114 5.57 0.66 -6.40
C LEU A 114 4.31 0.14 -7.09
N GLN A 115 3.29 -0.26 -6.32
CA GLN A 115 1.98 -0.62 -6.85
C GLN A 115 1.33 0.53 -7.61
N CYS A 116 1.43 1.77 -7.11
CA CYS A 116 0.96 2.96 -7.84
C CYS A 116 1.73 3.20 -9.15
N PHE A 117 3.05 2.96 -9.21
CA PHE A 117 3.80 3.02 -10.47
C PHE A 117 3.36 1.93 -11.46
N SER A 118 2.78 0.84 -10.98
CA SER A 118 2.30 -0.28 -11.80
C SER A 118 0.81 -0.24 -12.12
N MET A 119 0.07 0.78 -11.67
CA MET A 119 -1.33 1.00 -12.06
C MET A 119 -1.42 1.36 -13.54
N ILE A 120 -2.59 1.13 -14.17
CA ILE A 120 -2.83 1.67 -15.52
C ILE A 120 -2.90 3.20 -15.44
N ASP A 121 -2.57 3.87 -16.54
CA ASP A 121 -2.42 5.32 -16.63
C ASP A 121 -1.22 5.90 -15.83
N ALA A 122 -0.40 5.08 -15.19
CA ALA A 122 0.85 5.53 -14.59
C ALA A 122 1.88 5.90 -15.67
N PRO A 123 2.57 7.05 -15.54
CA PRO A 123 3.62 7.41 -16.49
C PRO A 123 4.82 6.46 -16.36
N LYS A 124 5.33 5.99 -17.50
CA LYS A 124 6.53 5.13 -17.52
C LYS A 124 7.71 5.85 -16.86
N LEU A 125 8.46 5.12 -16.02
CA LEU A 125 9.72 5.63 -15.49
C LEU A 125 10.72 5.84 -16.63
N PRO A 126 11.64 6.80 -16.53
CA PRO A 126 12.55 7.16 -17.63
C PRO A 126 13.54 6.05 -18.02
N ASN A 127 13.71 5.02 -17.18
CA ASN A 127 14.52 3.85 -17.47
C ASN A 127 14.01 2.62 -16.69
N ASP A 128 14.55 1.45 -17.01
CA ASP A 128 14.19 0.18 -16.36
C ASP A 128 15.01 -0.12 -15.10
N ASP A 129 15.70 0.88 -14.50
CA ASP A 129 16.68 0.64 -13.43
C ASP A 129 16.11 -0.14 -12.25
N ILE A 130 14.84 0.10 -11.90
CA ILE A 130 14.18 -0.52 -10.75
C ILE A 130 13.13 -1.58 -11.15
N LYS A 131 12.97 -1.85 -12.45
CA LYS A 131 11.85 -2.65 -13.00
C LYS A 131 11.70 -3.99 -12.28
N THR A 132 12.81 -4.70 -12.08
CA THR A 132 12.84 -6.04 -11.47
C THR A 132 13.44 -6.06 -10.06
N CYS A 133 13.87 -4.92 -9.53
CA CYS A 133 14.62 -4.85 -8.26
C CYS A 133 13.82 -5.25 -7.03
N PHE A 134 12.49 -5.22 -7.12
CA PHE A 134 11.59 -5.46 -6.00
C PHE A 134 10.88 -6.81 -6.05
N GLY A 135 11.39 -7.77 -6.83
CA GLY A 135 10.79 -9.12 -6.93
C GLY A 135 10.69 -9.87 -5.59
N PHE A 136 11.48 -9.49 -4.59
CA PHE A 136 11.34 -10.02 -3.22
C PHE A 136 10.03 -9.59 -2.52
N MET A 137 9.40 -8.50 -2.99
CA MET A 137 8.24 -7.87 -2.35
C MET A 137 7.01 -7.75 -3.27
N MET A 138 7.24 -7.71 -4.59
CA MET A 138 6.25 -7.52 -5.64
C MET A 138 6.13 -8.81 -6.44
N GLU A 139 4.91 -9.20 -6.79
CA GLU A 139 4.63 -10.37 -7.64
C GLU A 139 4.76 -10.06 -9.15
N HIS A 140 5.13 -8.83 -9.49
CA HIS A 140 5.23 -8.34 -10.86
C HIS A 140 6.32 -7.27 -10.97
N ASP A 141 6.74 -7.00 -12.20
CA ASP A 141 7.66 -5.90 -12.50
C ASP A 141 7.03 -4.54 -12.24
N VAL A 142 7.85 -3.57 -11.84
CA VAL A 142 7.47 -2.17 -11.63
C VAL A 142 7.28 -1.48 -12.98
N GLU A 143 6.19 -1.80 -13.66
CA GLU A 143 5.82 -1.25 -14.96
C GLU A 143 4.32 -0.91 -15.00
N PRO A 144 3.91 0.21 -15.65
CA PRO A 144 2.51 0.59 -15.73
C PRO A 144 1.62 -0.51 -16.33
N GLY A 145 0.49 -0.77 -15.67
CA GLY A 145 -0.49 -1.77 -16.06
C GLY A 145 -0.27 -3.18 -15.52
N ASN A 146 0.87 -3.44 -14.86
CA ASN A 146 1.13 -4.74 -14.24
C ASN A 146 0.39 -4.95 -12.91
N TYR A 147 -0.17 -3.90 -12.32
CA TYR A 147 -0.92 -4.00 -11.07
C TYR A 147 -2.43 -4.02 -11.30
N VAL A 148 -3.07 -5.08 -10.79
CA VAL A 148 -4.52 -5.25 -10.78
C VAL A 148 -5.03 -5.38 -9.35
N ASP A 149 -6.30 -5.05 -9.14
CA ASP A 149 -6.98 -5.27 -7.88
C ASP A 149 -6.89 -6.76 -7.46
N PRO A 150 -6.38 -7.10 -6.28
CA PRO A 150 -6.12 -8.50 -5.96
C PRO A 150 -7.37 -9.38 -5.79
N ILE A 151 -8.55 -8.78 -5.54
CA ILE A 151 -9.81 -9.49 -5.37
C ILE A 151 -10.58 -9.58 -6.69
N GLN A 152 -10.88 -8.44 -7.31
CA GLN A 152 -11.67 -8.35 -8.53
C GLN A 152 -10.84 -8.61 -9.81
N LYS A 153 -9.51 -8.63 -9.71
CA LYS A 153 -8.57 -8.78 -10.83
C LYS A 153 -8.74 -7.74 -11.94
N THR A 154 -9.33 -6.60 -11.61
CA THR A 154 -9.52 -5.47 -12.52
C THR A 154 -8.34 -4.50 -12.44
N PRO A 155 -7.89 -3.92 -13.57
CA PRO A 155 -6.90 -2.85 -13.55
C PRO A 155 -7.33 -1.67 -12.66
N ILE A 156 -6.40 -1.11 -11.89
CA ILE A 156 -6.63 0.11 -11.10
C ILE A 156 -6.03 1.29 -11.86
N ARG A 157 -6.81 2.35 -12.05
CA ARG A 157 -6.39 3.58 -12.75
C ARG A 157 -5.73 4.57 -11.82
N LEU A 158 -4.48 4.92 -12.09
CA LEU A 158 -3.75 5.90 -11.28
C LEU A 158 -4.43 7.28 -11.33
N ASN A 159 -4.98 7.68 -12.47
CA ASN A 159 -5.71 8.94 -12.62
C ASN A 159 -6.88 9.06 -11.63
N GLU A 160 -7.67 7.98 -11.49
CA GLU A 160 -8.79 7.94 -10.54
C GLU A 160 -8.29 7.95 -9.10
N VAL A 161 -7.20 7.24 -8.81
CA VAL A 161 -6.57 7.18 -7.49
C VAL A 161 -5.99 8.54 -7.06
N ILE A 162 -5.38 9.28 -7.98
CA ILE A 162 -4.86 10.62 -7.70
C ILE A 162 -6.01 11.60 -7.51
N ALA A 163 -7.04 11.54 -8.36
CA ALA A 163 -8.22 12.38 -8.24
C ALA A 163 -8.95 12.18 -6.91
N ASP A 164 -9.15 10.93 -6.50
CA ASP A 164 -9.67 10.56 -5.19
C ASP A 164 -8.92 9.37 -4.58
N ALA A 165 -8.01 9.66 -3.65
CA ALA A 165 -7.26 8.64 -2.94
C ALA A 165 -8.14 7.68 -2.11
N ARG A 166 -9.43 7.97 -1.89
CA ARG A 166 -10.36 7.07 -1.17
C ARG A 166 -10.82 5.88 -2.01
N THR A 167 -10.58 5.91 -3.33
CA THR A 167 -10.87 4.80 -4.26
C THR A 167 -10.12 3.53 -3.91
N ILE A 168 -8.88 3.66 -3.43
CA ILE A 168 -8.05 2.55 -2.95
C ILE A 168 -8.04 2.45 -1.43
N GLN A 169 -7.73 1.28 -0.90
CA GLN A 169 -7.55 0.98 0.51
C GLN A 169 -6.38 0.00 0.66
N SER A 170 -5.74 0.00 1.83
CA SER A 170 -4.84 -1.09 2.19
C SER A 170 -5.70 -2.25 2.67
N GLY A 171 -5.48 -3.42 2.09
CA GLY A 171 -6.06 -4.66 2.58
C GLY A 171 -5.00 -5.74 2.78
N HIS A 172 -5.47 -6.92 3.17
CA HIS A 172 -4.62 -8.00 3.65
C HIS A 172 -5.12 -9.34 3.09
N LEU A 173 -4.23 -10.27 2.71
CA LEU A 173 -4.62 -11.60 2.23
C LEU A 173 -5.29 -12.39 3.37
N THR A 174 -4.64 -12.35 4.53
CA THR A 174 -5.16 -12.79 5.81
C THR A 174 -5.47 -11.55 6.66
N PRO A 175 -6.73 -11.33 7.07
CA PRO A 175 -7.10 -10.19 7.89
C PRO A 175 -6.34 -10.11 9.21
N LEU A 176 -6.09 -8.89 9.68
CA LEU A 176 -5.38 -8.64 10.95
C LEU A 176 -6.16 -9.15 12.18
N ASP A 177 -7.47 -9.29 12.07
CA ASP A 177 -8.33 -9.88 13.11
C ASP A 177 -8.34 -11.41 13.07
N ARG A 178 -7.64 -12.02 12.12
CA ARG A 178 -7.49 -13.47 11.94
C ARG A 178 -6.01 -13.85 11.85
N ASP A 179 -5.22 -13.31 12.76
CA ASP A 179 -3.77 -13.54 12.92
C ASP A 179 -2.87 -13.07 11.77
N GLY A 180 -3.43 -12.47 10.72
CA GLY A 180 -2.67 -11.82 9.67
C GLY A 180 -1.74 -10.73 10.22
N LYS A 181 -0.57 -10.58 9.58
CA LYS A 181 0.43 -9.58 9.97
C LYS A 181 0.53 -8.45 8.95
N HIS A 182 0.98 -7.29 9.41
CA HIS A 182 1.20 -6.16 8.52
C HIS A 182 2.60 -6.23 7.91
N GLU A 183 2.73 -7.00 6.84
CA GLU A 183 3.98 -7.28 6.15
C GLU A 183 3.79 -7.28 4.63
N PRO A 184 4.86 -7.11 3.83
CA PRO A 184 4.69 -6.97 2.40
C PRO A 184 4.08 -8.18 1.69
N SER A 185 4.33 -9.40 2.14
CA SER A 185 3.68 -10.63 1.65
C SER A 185 2.15 -10.63 1.86
N ASN A 186 1.68 -10.05 2.97
CA ASN A 186 0.26 -10.08 3.32
C ASN A 186 -0.50 -8.82 2.87
N THR A 187 0.18 -7.69 2.63
CA THR A 187 -0.46 -6.38 2.42
C THR A 187 -0.47 -5.94 0.96
N PHE A 188 -1.52 -5.21 0.55
CA PHE A 188 -1.63 -4.68 -0.81
C PHE A 188 -2.66 -3.54 -0.91
N LEU A 189 -2.56 -2.73 -1.96
CA LEU A 189 -3.58 -1.73 -2.32
C LEU A 189 -4.73 -2.39 -3.09
N MET A 190 -5.96 -2.22 -2.66
CA MET A 190 -7.13 -2.71 -3.38
C MET A 190 -8.20 -1.64 -3.50
N LEU A 191 -9.14 -1.82 -4.41
CA LEU A 191 -10.32 -0.97 -4.52
C LEU A 191 -11.15 -1.05 -3.24
N LYS A 192 -11.76 0.07 -2.84
CA LYS A 192 -12.63 0.15 -1.67
C LYS A 192 -13.75 -0.91 -1.70
N ARG A 193 -14.31 -1.15 -2.88
CA ARG A 193 -15.35 -2.17 -3.09
C ARG A 193 -14.81 -3.58 -2.83
N SER A 194 -13.59 -3.89 -3.29
CA SER A 194 -12.92 -5.16 -3.01
C SER A 194 -12.72 -5.40 -1.53
N ASN A 195 -12.29 -4.36 -0.81
CA ASN A 195 -12.09 -4.45 0.63
C ASN A 195 -13.41 -4.68 1.39
N GLN A 196 -14.50 -4.07 0.91
CA GLN A 196 -15.84 -4.31 1.45
C GLN A 196 -16.33 -5.73 1.18
N LEU A 197 -16.08 -6.27 -0.02
CA LEU A 197 -16.44 -7.64 -0.39
C LEU A 197 -15.68 -8.66 0.46
N GLN A 198 -14.38 -8.45 0.65
CA GLN A 198 -13.56 -9.33 1.47
C GLN A 198 -13.98 -9.31 2.94
N GLY A 199 -14.24 -8.13 3.51
CA GLY A 199 -14.62 -8.00 4.92
C GLY A 199 -13.54 -8.61 5.83
N ASN A 200 -13.94 -9.57 6.68
CA ASN A 200 -13.03 -10.31 7.56
C ASN A 200 -12.72 -11.74 7.06
N LEU A 201 -12.96 -12.02 5.79
CA LEU A 201 -12.61 -13.30 5.18
C LEU A 201 -11.18 -13.26 4.64
N THR A 202 -10.52 -14.41 4.64
CA THR A 202 -9.38 -14.64 3.75
C THR A 202 -9.85 -14.63 2.29
N VAL A 203 -8.93 -14.44 1.35
CA VAL A 203 -9.27 -14.49 -0.09
C VAL A 203 -9.86 -15.84 -0.48
N ALA A 204 -9.35 -16.95 0.07
CA ALA A 204 -9.88 -18.29 -0.19
C ALA A 204 -11.32 -18.44 0.31
N GLU A 205 -11.60 -18.04 1.57
CA GLU A 205 -12.95 -18.09 2.14
C GLU A 205 -13.94 -17.22 1.35
N LEU A 206 -13.52 -16.05 0.86
CA LEU A 206 -14.34 -15.20 0.00
C LEU A 206 -14.70 -15.92 -1.31
N LEU A 207 -13.72 -16.55 -1.97
CA LEU A 207 -13.96 -17.26 -3.23
C LEU A 207 -14.90 -18.45 -3.04
N ASP A 208 -14.73 -19.23 -1.97
CA ASP A 208 -15.62 -20.33 -1.63
C ASP A 208 -17.05 -19.84 -1.36
N LEU A 209 -17.20 -18.73 -0.63
CA LEU A 209 -18.50 -18.09 -0.41
C LEU A 209 -19.16 -17.68 -1.74
N MET A 210 -18.41 -17.03 -2.63
CA MET A 210 -18.91 -16.62 -3.94
C MET A 210 -19.35 -17.83 -4.78
N GLN A 211 -18.56 -18.91 -4.78
CA GLN A 211 -18.94 -20.15 -5.45
C GLN A 211 -20.21 -20.75 -4.86
N ASN A 212 -20.34 -20.82 -3.54
CA ASN A 212 -21.53 -21.36 -2.87
C ASN A 212 -22.79 -20.56 -3.18
N ILE A 213 -22.69 -19.23 -3.20
CA ILE A 213 -23.78 -18.32 -3.61
C ILE A 213 -24.20 -18.64 -5.05
N LEU A 214 -23.24 -18.73 -5.98
CA LEU A 214 -23.52 -19.02 -7.39
C LEU A 214 -24.14 -20.40 -7.57
N HIS A 215 -23.64 -21.43 -6.89
CA HIS A 215 -24.22 -22.77 -6.94
C HIS A 215 -25.66 -22.78 -6.42
N SER A 216 -25.93 -22.07 -5.33
CA SER A 216 -27.27 -22.01 -4.73
C SER A 216 -28.29 -21.34 -5.65
N HIS A 217 -27.90 -20.31 -6.41
CA HIS A 217 -28.76 -19.64 -7.39
C HIS A 217 -28.89 -20.39 -8.71
N LYS A 218 -27.89 -21.21 -9.09
CA LYS A 218 -27.91 -22.05 -10.30
C LYS A 218 -28.70 -23.34 -10.14
N ARG A 219 -29.10 -23.71 -8.91
CA ARG A 219 -30.09 -24.78 -8.66
C ARG A 219 -31.46 -24.28 -9.14
N ILE A 220 -31.69 -24.36 -10.45
CA ILE A 220 -33.00 -24.39 -11.11
C ILE A 220 -33.28 -25.84 -11.46
#